data_AF-A0A6A4SQL4-F1
#
_entry.id   AF-A0A6A4SQL4-F1
#
_cell.length_a   1.000
_cell.length_b   1.000
_cell.length_c   1.000
_cell.angle_alpha   90.00
_cell.angle_beta   90.00
_cell.angle_gamma   90.00
#
_symmetry.space_group_name_H-M   'P 1'
#
loop_
_entity.id
_entity.type
_entity.pdbx_description
1 polymer ?
#
loop_
_entity_poly.entity_id
_entity_poly.type
_entity_poly.pdbx_seq_one_letter_code
_entity_poly.pdbx_strand_id
1 'polypeptide(L)'
;MTEEQKKYYNAMKKLGSKKPQKPIPRPQNFIQGMVFDFVTQQVFDISIMILICLNMVTMMVETDDQSAETEVVLYWVNFIFIVVFTVEFVLKLFALRHYYFTNGWNVFDVVVVILSIVGKYSKGLLMLRKCEV
;
A
#
# COMPACT_ATOMS: atom_id res chain seq x y z
N MET A 1 -22.78 31.26 -18.66
CA MET A 1 -22.86 30.32 -17.52
C MET A 1 -24.19 30.55 -16.84
N THR A 2 -25.03 29.52 -16.77
CA THR A 2 -26.24 29.53 -15.95
C THR A 2 -25.90 29.64 -14.46
N GLU A 3 -26.84 30.07 -13.64
CA GLU A 3 -26.63 30.24 -12.20
C GLU A 3 -26.24 28.92 -11.50
N GLU A 4 -26.75 27.78 -11.98
CA GLU A 4 -26.31 26.46 -11.50
C GLU A 4 -24.85 26.16 -11.85
N GLN A 5 -24.43 26.45 -13.09
CA GLN A 5 -23.03 26.26 -13.51
C GLN A 5 -22.06 27.12 -12.69
N LYS A 6 -22.44 28.35 -12.35
CA LYS A 6 -21.65 29.20 -11.42
C LYS A 6 -21.53 28.58 -10.04
N LYS A 7 -22.61 27.97 -9.53
CA LYS A 7 -22.60 27.29 -8.22
C LYS A 7 -21.68 26.07 -8.23
N TYR A 8 -21.74 25.25 -9.28
CA TYR A 8 -20.82 24.12 -9.48
C TYR A 8 -19.37 24.57 -9.64
N TYR A 9 -19.12 25.61 -10.43
CA TYR A 9 -17.79 26.19 -10.63
C TYR A 9 -17.20 26.71 -9.31
N ASN A 10 -17.97 27.46 -8.52
CA ASN A 10 -17.53 27.98 -7.22
C ASN A 10 -17.30 26.87 -6.19
N ALA A 11 -18.09 25.80 -6.21
CA ALA A 11 -17.88 24.62 -5.36
C ALA A 11 -16.57 23.90 -5.73
N MET A 12 -16.31 23.65 -7.02
CA MET A 12 -15.07 23.03 -7.49
C MET A 12 -13.85 23.91 -7.19
N LYS A 13 -13.95 25.23 -7.36
CA LYS A 13 -12.87 26.18 -7.02
C LYS A 13 -12.54 26.15 -5.51
N LYS A 14 -13.56 26.00 -4.66
CA LYS A 14 -13.38 25.91 -3.20
C LYS A 14 -12.78 24.56 -2.77
N LEU A 15 -13.09 23.47 -3.49
CA LEU A 15 -12.46 22.15 -3.31
C LEU A 15 -10.99 22.14 -3.75
N GLY A 16 -10.64 22.89 -4.80
CA GLY A 16 -9.26 23.06 -5.27
C GLY A 16 -8.37 23.84 -4.30
N SER A 17 -8.97 24.70 -3.47
CA SER A 17 -8.28 25.40 -2.37
C SER A 17 -8.17 24.48 -1.16
N LYS A 18 -7.38 23.40 -1.27
CA LYS A 18 -7.05 22.55 -0.12
C LYS A 18 -6.24 23.37 0.87
N LYS A 19 -6.81 23.64 2.05
CA LYS A 19 -6.02 24.11 3.20
C LYS A 19 -4.91 23.07 3.44
N PRO A 20 -3.64 23.47 3.62
CA PRO A 20 -2.58 22.51 3.91
C PRO A 20 -2.99 21.68 5.12
N GLN A 21 -2.87 20.35 5.00
CA GLN A 21 -3.18 19.47 6.12
C GLN A 21 -2.25 19.84 7.28
N LYS A 22 -2.82 20.04 8.47
CA LYS A 22 -2.02 20.38 9.65
C LYS A 22 -1.00 19.27 9.89
N PRO A 23 0.28 19.60 10.15
CA PRO A 23 1.30 18.59 10.41
C PRO A 23 0.86 17.72 11.60
N ILE A 24 1.08 16.41 11.47
CA ILE A 24 0.64 15.44 12.46
C ILE A 24 1.42 15.70 13.76
N PRO A 25 0.75 15.82 14.93
CA PRO A 25 1.43 16.10 16.18
C PRO A 25 2.35 14.94 16.56
N ARG A 26 3.62 15.25 16.88
CA ARG A 26 4.62 14.25 17.26
C ARG A 26 4.20 13.55 18.57
N PRO A 27 4.26 12.22 18.65
CA PRO A 27 3.95 11.50 19.88
C PRO A 27 4.93 11.82 21.01
N GLN A 28 4.45 11.84 22.26
CA GLN A 28 5.27 12.17 23.44
C GLN A 28 6.22 11.04 23.89
N ASN A 29 5.96 9.80 23.47
CA ASN A 29 6.76 8.63 23.85
C ASN A 29 8.07 8.58 23.07
N PHE A 30 9.20 8.33 23.75
CA PHE A 30 10.53 8.27 23.12
C PHE A 30 10.62 7.25 21.98
N ILE A 31 10.15 6.02 22.21
CA ILE A 31 10.16 4.94 21.20
C ILE A 31 9.24 5.29 20.02
N GLN A 32 8.05 5.80 20.31
CA GLN A 32 7.08 6.18 19.27
C GLN A 32 7.57 7.38 18.45
N GLY A 33 8.30 8.31 19.08
CA GLY A 33 8.95 9.44 18.41
C GLY A 33 10.05 9.00 17.45
N MET A 34 10.90 8.05 17.84
CA MET A 34 11.92 7.49 16.94
C MET A 34 11.29 6.77 15.75
N VAL A 35 10.25 5.96 15.98
CA VAL A 35 9.53 5.29 14.89
C VAL A 35 8.88 6.33 13.99
N PHE A 36 8.20 7.33 14.56
CA PHE A 36 7.59 8.43 13.80
C PHE A 36 8.60 9.15 12.92
N ASP A 37 9.78 9.51 13.46
CA ASP A 37 10.84 10.20 12.72
C ASP A 37 11.46 9.31 11.63
N PHE A 38 11.35 7.97 11.74
CA PHE A 38 11.78 7.03 10.71
C PHE A 38 10.75 6.88 9.58
N VAL A 39 9.48 6.59 9.91
CA VAL A 39 8.42 6.41 8.89
C VAL A 39 8.01 7.69 8.18
N THR A 40 8.32 8.87 8.74
CA THR A 40 8.04 10.17 8.08
C THR A 40 9.19 10.64 7.17
N GLN A 41 10.31 9.91 7.11
CA GLN A 41 11.39 10.25 6.19
C GLN A 41 10.96 10.00 4.74
N GLN A 42 11.25 10.98 3.88
CA GLN A 42 10.97 10.87 2.45
C GLN A 42 11.71 9.69 1.79
N VAL A 43 12.88 9.30 2.33
CA VAL A 43 13.62 8.12 1.88
C VAL A 43 12.81 6.83 2.11
N PHE A 44 12.10 6.74 3.24
CA PHE A 44 11.25 5.60 3.56
C PHE A 44 10.11 5.52 2.54
N ASP A 45 9.38 6.62 2.31
CA ASP A 45 8.28 6.64 1.33
C ASP A 45 8.76 6.33 -0.10
N ILE A 46 9.93 6.83 -0.52
CA ILE A 46 10.53 6.50 -1.83
C ILE A 46 10.88 5.02 -1.92
N SER A 47 11.43 4.43 -0.85
CA SER A 47 11.80 3.01 -0.83
C SER A 47 10.57 2.10 -1.02
N ILE A 48 9.45 2.44 -0.38
CA ILE A 48 8.18 1.73 -0.51
C ILE A 48 7.63 1.88 -1.93
N MET A 49 7.70 3.08 -2.50
CA MET A 49 7.27 3.32 -3.89
C MET A 49 8.06 2.46 -4.89
N ILE A 50 9.38 2.31 -4.71
CA ILE A 50 10.22 1.45 -5.54
C ILE A 50 9.81 -0.03 -5.37
N LEU A 51 9.57 -0.48 -4.14
CA LEU A 51 9.12 -1.86 -3.86
C LEU A 51 7.77 -2.18 -4.51
N ILE A 52 6.84 -1.23 -4.56
CA ILE A 52 5.55 -1.39 -5.27
C ILE A 52 5.80 -1.56 -6.77
N CYS A 53 6.68 -0.75 -7.36
CA CYS A 53 7.03 -0.88 -8.78
C CYS A 53 7.67 -2.23 -9.08
N LEU A 54 8.58 -2.70 -8.22
CA LEU A 54 9.20 -4.01 -8.37
C LEU A 54 8.17 -5.15 -8.25
N ASN A 55 7.24 -5.06 -7.30
CA ASN A 55 6.16 -6.02 -7.15
C ASN A 55 5.22 -6.06 -8.37
N MET A 56 4.97 -4.90 -9.01
CA MET A 56 4.23 -4.85 -10.26
C MET A 56 4.96 -5.57 -11.40
N VAL A 57 6.28 -5.40 -11.49
CA VAL A 57 7.11 -6.11 -12.48
C VAL A 57 7.10 -7.62 -12.24
N THR A 58 7.16 -8.07 -10.98
CA THR A 58 7.10 -9.51 -10.70
C THR A 58 5.78 -10.16 -11.10
N MET A 59 4.67 -9.43 -11.02
CA MET A 59 3.38 -9.89 -11.56
C MET A 59 3.36 -9.91 -13.10
N MET A 60 4.10 -9.03 -13.76
CA MET A 60 4.21 -9.03 -15.23
C MET A 60 5.11 -10.16 -15.77
N VAL A 61 6.10 -10.58 -14.97
CA VAL A 61 6.98 -11.71 -15.29
C VAL A 61 6.26 -13.05 -15.12
N GLU A 62 5.14 -13.06 -14.39
CA GLU A 62 4.36 -14.27 -14.18
C GLU A 62 3.65 -14.71 -15.48
N THR A 63 4.12 -15.81 -16.09
CA THR A 63 3.53 -16.49 -17.24
C THR A 63 2.95 -17.87 -16.88
N ASP A 64 1.98 -18.37 -17.65
CA ASP A 64 1.28 -19.64 -17.37
C ASP A 64 2.17 -20.90 -17.57
N ASP A 65 3.20 -20.84 -18.41
CA ASP A 65 4.14 -21.94 -18.70
C ASP A 65 5.50 -21.72 -18.03
N GLN A 66 5.51 -21.55 -16.71
CA GLN A 66 6.75 -21.37 -15.94
C GLN A 66 7.38 -22.70 -15.51
N SER A 67 8.72 -22.72 -15.43
CA SER A 67 9.43 -23.86 -14.87
C SER A 67 9.22 -23.92 -13.34
N ALA A 68 9.29 -25.12 -12.76
CA ALA A 68 9.11 -25.30 -11.32
C ALA A 68 10.12 -24.47 -10.49
N GLU A 69 11.32 -24.21 -11.03
CA GLU A 69 12.32 -23.37 -10.36
C GLU A 69 11.91 -21.89 -10.35
N THR A 70 11.38 -21.36 -11.47
CA THR A 70 10.92 -19.96 -11.51
C THR A 70 9.70 -19.74 -10.61
N GLU A 71 8.79 -20.72 -10.54
CA GLU A 71 7.63 -20.68 -9.65
C GLU A 71 8.04 -20.55 -8.17
N VAL A 72 9.02 -21.34 -7.72
CA VAL A 72 9.52 -21.28 -6.33
C VAL A 72 10.20 -19.94 -6.03
N VAL A 73 10.99 -19.41 -6.98
CA VAL A 73 11.64 -18.10 -6.81
C VAL A 73 10.59 -16.98 -6.72
N LEU A 74 9.61 -16.96 -7.63
CA LEU A 74 8.52 -15.98 -7.61
C LEU A 74 7.69 -16.09 -6.32
N TYR A 75 7.48 -17.30 -5.81
CA TYR A 75 6.79 -17.50 -4.53
C TYR A 75 7.52 -16.83 -3.36
N TRP A 76 8.84 -17.03 -3.25
CA TRP A 76 9.65 -16.43 -2.20
C TRP A 76 9.72 -14.90 -2.33
N VAL A 77 9.87 -14.39 -3.55
CA VAL A 77 9.89 -12.94 -3.81
C VAL A 77 8.56 -12.28 -3.43
N ASN A 78 7.42 -12.85 -3.86
CA ASN A 78 6.09 -12.38 -3.45
C ASN A 78 5.87 -12.46 -1.94
N PHE A 79 6.38 -13.51 -1.29
CA PHE A 79 6.31 -13.62 0.17
C PHE A 79 7.10 -12.51 0.88
N ILE A 80 8.31 -12.19 0.41
CA ILE A 80 9.12 -11.09 0.93
C ILE A 80 8.37 -9.75 0.78
N PHE A 81 7.75 -9.48 -0.38
CA PHE A 81 6.96 -8.26 -0.57
C PHE A 81 5.83 -8.15 0.45
N ILE A 82 5.05 -9.22 0.65
CA ILE A 82 3.96 -9.23 1.64
C ILE A 82 4.49 -8.92 3.05
N VAL A 83 5.61 -9.54 3.45
CA VAL A 83 6.22 -9.30 4.77
C VAL A 83 6.65 -7.84 4.91
N VAL A 84 7.33 -7.27 3.91
CA VAL A 84 7.81 -5.88 3.94
C VAL A 84 6.64 -4.89 4.04
N PHE A 85 5.60 -5.04 3.23
CA PHE A 85 4.43 -4.17 3.30
C PHE A 85 3.62 -4.35 4.58
N THR A 86 3.59 -5.56 5.15
CA THR A 86 2.96 -5.79 6.47
C THR A 86 3.71 -5.06 7.57
N VAL A 87 5.05 -5.09 7.54
CA VAL A 87 5.89 -4.35 8.50
C VAL A 87 5.70 -2.84 8.34
N GLU A 88 5.66 -2.34 7.11
CA GLU A 88 5.34 -0.93 6.80
C GLU A 88 4.02 -0.50 7.43
N PHE A 89 2.97 -1.29 7.22
CA PHE A 89 1.64 -1.03 7.76
C PHE A 89 1.66 -0.96 9.29
N VAL A 90 2.31 -1.93 9.95
CA VAL A 90 2.40 -1.97 11.42
C VAL A 90 3.20 -0.78 11.96
N LEU A 91 4.33 -0.43 11.32
CA LEU A 91 5.15 0.71 11.71
C LEU A 91 4.38 2.04 11.57
N LYS A 92 3.71 2.25 10.43
CA LYS A 92 2.91 3.46 10.20
C LYS A 92 1.68 3.51 11.12
N LEU A 93 1.03 2.38 11.40
CA LEU A 93 -0.09 2.31 12.34
C LEU A 93 0.35 2.66 13.77
N PHE A 94 1.52 2.18 14.19
CA PHE A 94 2.08 2.48 15.51
C PHE A 94 2.50 3.96 15.65
N ALA A 95 3.08 4.54 14.59
CA ALA A 95 3.49 5.94 14.58
C ALA A 95 2.30 6.92 14.50
N LEU A 96 1.35 6.67 13.59
CA LEU A 96 0.34 7.65 13.18
C LEU A 96 -1.05 7.40 13.79
N ARG A 97 -1.33 6.18 14.29
CA ARG A 97 -2.63 5.75 14.86
C ARG A 97 -3.81 6.18 13.98
N HIS A 98 -4.65 7.12 14.44
CA HIS A 98 -5.83 7.59 13.70
C HIS A 98 -5.50 8.45 12.47
N TYR A 99 -4.33 9.11 12.45
CA TYR A 99 -3.91 9.91 11.29
C TYR A 99 -3.50 9.03 10.10
N TYR A 100 -3.23 7.74 10.33
CA TYR A 100 -2.96 6.79 9.24
C TYR A 100 -4.09 6.76 8.21
N PHE A 101 -5.34 6.66 8.67
CA PHE A 101 -6.52 6.58 7.82
C PHE A 101 -6.90 7.89 7.13
N THR A 102 -6.33 9.03 7.55
CA THR A 102 -6.55 10.31 6.86
C THR A 102 -5.74 10.45 5.58
N ASN A 103 -4.66 9.66 5.42
CA ASN A 103 -3.89 9.63 4.20
C ASN A 103 -4.41 8.54 3.26
N GLY A 104 -5.09 8.94 2.18
CA GLY A 104 -5.63 8.01 1.18
C GLY A 104 -4.57 7.17 0.48
N TRP A 105 -3.32 7.64 0.40
CA TRP A 105 -2.22 6.87 -0.20
C TRP A 105 -1.84 5.64 0.62
N ASN A 106 -1.81 5.77 1.95
CA ASN A 106 -1.53 4.65 2.84
C ASN A 106 -2.68 3.61 2.79
N VAL A 107 -3.92 4.07 2.69
CA VAL A 107 -5.09 3.17 2.54
C VAL A 107 -5.03 2.40 1.23
N PHE A 108 -4.60 3.05 0.14
CA PHE A 108 -4.41 2.39 -1.15
C PHE A 108 -3.36 1.28 -1.07
N ASP A 109 -2.22 1.53 -0.40
CA ASP A 109 -1.15 0.55 -0.23
C ASP A 109 -1.63 -0.72 0.49
N VAL A 110 -2.37 -0.57 1.60
CA VAL A 110 -2.96 -1.71 2.34
C VAL A 110 -3.93 -2.53 1.48
N VAL A 111 -4.74 -1.88 0.66
CA VAL A 111 -5.68 -2.56 -0.23
C VAL A 111 -4.91 -3.42 -1.25
N VAL A 112 -3.81 -2.89 -1.82
CA VAL A 112 -2.97 -3.64 -2.76
C VAL A 112 -2.39 -4.89 -2.09
N VAL A 113 -1.90 -4.79 -0.85
CA VAL A 113 -1.37 -5.94 -0.08
C VAL A 113 -2.43 -7.00 0.15
N ILE A 114 -3.64 -6.60 0.55
CA ILE A 114 -4.76 -7.54 0.78
C ILE A 114 -5.12 -8.27 -0.51
N LEU A 115 -5.16 -7.56 -1.65
CA LEU A 115 -5.43 -8.17 -2.95
C LEU A 115 -4.36 -9.19 -3.35
N SER A 116 -3.08 -8.92 -3.08
CA SER A 116 -1.98 -9.87 -3.32
C SER A 116 -2.12 -11.14 -2.46
N ILE A 117 -2.50 -11.00 -1.19
CA ILE A 117 -2.72 -12.13 -0.29
C ILE A 117 -3.91 -12.99 -0.77
N VAL A 118 -5.04 -12.35 -1.10
CA VAL A 118 -6.24 -13.04 -1.59
C VAL A 118 -5.95 -13.80 -2.90
N GLY A 119 -5.18 -13.20 -3.82
CA GLY A 119 -4.72 -13.87 -5.03
C GLY A 119 -3.90 -15.14 -4.74
N LYS A 120 -2.98 -15.07 -3.76
CA LYS A 120 -2.17 -16.22 -3.34
C LYS A 120 -3.01 -17.36 -2.77
N TYR A 121 -3.96 -17.05 -1.88
CA TYR A 121 -4.87 -18.07 -1.33
C TYR A 121 -5.78 -18.67 -2.40
N SER A 122 -6.19 -17.88 -3.39
CA SER A 122 -7.03 -18.35 -4.50
C SER A 122 -6.30 -19.38 -5.37
N LYS A 123 -5.02 -19.14 -5.70
CA LYS A 123 -4.18 -20.13 -6.41
C LYS A 123 -3.94 -21.39 -5.58
N GLY A 124 -3.65 -21.23 -4.28
CA GLY A 124 -3.46 -22.37 -3.36
C GLY A 124 -4.70 -23.27 -3.24
N LEU A 125 -5.90 -22.66 -3.19
CA LEU A 125 -7.17 -23.39 -3.16
C LEU A 125 -7.43 -24.15 -4.48
N LEU A 126 -7.05 -23.56 -5.61
CA LEU A 126 -7.20 -24.17 -6.94
C LEU A 126 -6.24 -25.37 -7.15
N MET A 127 -5.02 -25.29 -6.60
CA MET A 127 -4.07 -26.40 -6.54
C MET A 127 -4.57 -27.55 -5.65
N LEU A 128 -5.12 -27.25 -4.46
CA LEU A 128 -5.71 -28.26 -3.58
C LEU A 128 -6.86 -29.01 -4.26
N ARG A 129 -7.71 -28.30 -4.99
CA ARG A 129 -8.81 -28.91 -5.75
C ARG A 129 -8.35 -29.78 -6.92
N LYS A 130 -7.17 -29.52 -7.51
CA LYS A 130 -6.54 -30.42 -8.51
C LYS A 130 -5.89 -31.65 -7.89
N CYS A 131 -5.53 -31.63 -6.61
CA CYS A 131 -5.01 -32.79 -5.89
C CYS A 131 -6.11 -33.77 -5.43
N GLU A 132 -7.38 -33.35 -5.45
CA GLU A 132 -8.54 -34.15 -5.05
C GLU A 132 -9.29 -34.83 -6.22
N VAL A 133 -8.85 -34.63 -7.47
CA VAL A 133 -9.42 -35.23 -8.69
C VAL A 133 -8.34 -35.99 -9.45
#